data_AF-A0A166ESQ7-F1
#
_entry.id   AF-A0A166ESQ7-F1
#
_cell.length_a   1.000
_cell.length_b   1.000
_cell.length_c   1.000
_cell.angle_alpha   90.00
_cell.angle_beta   90.00
_cell.angle_gamma   90.00
#
_symmetry.space_group_name_H-M   'P 1'
#
loop_
_entity.id
_entity.type
_entity.pdbx_description
1 polymer ?
#
loop_
_entity_poly.entity_id
_entity_poly.type
_entity_poly.pdbx_seq_one_letter_code
_entity_poly.pdbx_strand_id
1 'polypeptide(L)' 'MYLIFRCDCGRALYSKEGVVTRKCVCGKSLKVKQRRIFKKVETAEDASEAVRQMQEENYGGVDFKTADTIKFYRRFS' A
#
# COMPACT_ATOMS: atom_id res chain seq x y z
N MET A 1 4.29 4.10 -17.97
CA MET A 1 3.08 3.93 -17.13
C MET A 1 3.11 2.73 -16.19
N TYR A 2 2.74 3.02 -14.95
CA TYR A 2 2.49 2.11 -13.85
C TYR A 2 1.05 2.28 -13.36
N LEU A 3 0.43 1.17 -13.01
CA LEU A 3 -0.95 1.08 -12.53
C LEU A 3 -0.94 0.78 -11.04
N ILE A 4 -1.69 1.55 -10.26
CA ILE A 4 -1.80 1.37 -8.81
C ILE A 4 -3.17 0.80 -8.47
N PHE A 5 -3.19 -0.26 -7.68
CA PHE A 5 -4.38 -1.03 -7.31
C PHE A 5 -4.24 -1.61 -5.90
N ARG A 6 -5.33 -2.16 -5.35
CA ARG A 6 -5.36 -2.73 -4.00
C ARG A 6 -5.48 -4.25 -4.06
N CYS A 7 -4.78 -4.92 -3.16
CA CYS A 7 -4.98 -6.33 -2.89
C CYS A 7 -6.20 -6.53 -1.97
N ASP A 8 -6.81 -7.71 -2.00
CA ASP A 8 -7.87 -8.11 -1.08
C ASP A 8 -7.42 -8.12 0.39
N CYS A 9 -6.10 -8.20 0.67
CA CYS A 9 -5.56 -8.04 2.03
C CYS A 9 -5.51 -6.58 2.50
N GLY A 10 -5.94 -5.64 1.66
CA GLY A 10 -5.99 -4.23 2.00
C GLY A 10 -4.75 -3.42 1.64
N ARG A 11 -3.65 -4.03 1.18
CA ARG A 11 -2.43 -3.29 0.77
C ARG A 11 -2.58 -2.67 -0.62
N ALA A 12 -2.03 -1.47 -0.80
CA ALA A 12 -1.83 -0.88 -2.12
C ALA A 12 -0.57 -1.49 -2.78
N LEU A 13 -0.65 -1.70 -4.09
CA LEU A 13 0.41 -2.27 -4.92
C LEU A 13 0.44 -1.53 -6.25
N TYR A 14 1.60 -1.51 -6.89
CA TYR A 14 1.72 -1.04 -8.27
C TYR A 14 2.32 -2.11 -9.18
N SER A 15 2.07 -1.97 -10.48
CA SER A 15 2.67 -2.81 -11.51
C SER A 15 2.84 -2.01 -12.80
N LYS A 16 3.86 -2.33 -13.60
CA LYS A 16 4.03 -1.77 -14.94
C LYS A 16 2.83 -2.14 -15.81
N GLU A 17 2.39 -1.23 -16.65
CA GLU A 17 1.31 -1.51 -17.61
C GLU A 17 1.73 -2.66 -18.55
N GLY A 18 0.78 -3.55 -18.87
CA GLY A 18 1.02 -4.76 -19.65
C GLY A 18 1.25 -6.03 -18.82
N VAL A 19 1.61 -5.91 -17.53
CA VAL A 19 1.73 -7.08 -16.64
C VAL A 19 0.37 -7.70 -16.37
N VAL A 20 0.24 -9.00 -16.60
CA VAL A 20 -1.03 -9.73 -16.41
C VAL A 20 -1.31 -10.00 -14.93
N THR A 21 -0.29 -10.43 -14.18
CA THR A 21 -0.42 -10.84 -12.79
C THR A 21 0.68 -10.26 -11.91
N ARG A 22 0.33 -9.89 -10.67
CA ARG A 22 1.26 -9.42 -9.64
C ARG A 22 1.04 -10.22 -8.35
N LYS A 23 2.11 -10.72 -7.74
CA LYS A 23 2.05 -11.37 -6.42
C LYS A 23 2.10 -10.32 -5.33
N CYS A 24 1.18 -10.40 -4.36
CA CYS A 24 1.21 -9.61 -3.14
C CYS A 24 2.07 -10.30 -2.07
N VAL A 25 2.62 -9.52 -1.15
CA VAL A 25 3.37 -10.01 0.02
C VAL A 25 2.51 -10.89 0.93
N CYS A 26 1.18 -10.77 0.89
CA CYS A 26 0.28 -11.70 1.59
C CYS A 26 0.20 -13.10 0.95
N GLY A 27 0.94 -13.36 -0.13
CA GLY A 27 0.97 -14.64 -0.84
C GLY A 27 0.00 -14.75 -2.01
N LYS A 28 -1.03 -13.89 -2.08
CA LYS A 28 -2.05 -13.91 -3.15
C LYS A 28 -1.50 -13.40 -4.49
N SER A 29 -1.89 -14.06 -5.57
CA SER A 29 -1.63 -13.61 -6.95
C SER A 29 -2.84 -12.88 -7.52
N LEU A 30 -2.63 -11.66 -8.03
CA LEU A 30 -3.69 -10.75 -8.47
C LEU A 30 -3.61 -10.54 -9.99
N LYS A 31 -4.73 -10.69 -10.69
CA LYS A 31 -4.85 -10.31 -12.11
C LYS A 31 -5.05 -8.80 -12.23
N VAL A 32 -4.06 -8.08 -12.76
CA VAL A 32 -4.02 -6.60 -12.72
C VAL A 32 -5.21 -5.98 -13.46
N LYS A 33 -5.53 -6.47 -14.67
CA LYS A 33 -6.66 -5.97 -15.48
C LYS A 33 -8.04 -6.12 -14.84
N GLN A 34 -8.19 -7.04 -13.88
CA GLN A 34 -9.46 -7.27 -13.18
C GLN A 34 -9.61 -6.40 -11.92
N ARG A 35 -8.55 -5.70 -11.51
CA ARG A 35 -8.57 -4.87 -10.31
C ARG A 35 -8.98 -3.46 -10.65
N ARG A 36 -9.65 -2.81 -9.70
CA ARG A 36 -9.92 -1.37 -9.75
C ARG A 36 -8.60 -0.62 -9.68
N ILE A 37 -8.29 0.13 -10.74
CA ILE A 37 -7.11 0.98 -10.81
C ILE A 37 -7.45 2.33 -10.18
N PHE A 38 -6.69 2.75 -9.17
CA PHE A 38 -6.91 4.03 -8.48
C PHE A 38 -6.22 5.18 -9.19
N LYS A 39 -4.99 4.95 -9.64
CA LYS A 39 -4.14 5.95 -10.26
C LYS A 39 -3.21 5.30 -11.27
N LYS A 40 -2.86 6.07 -12.30
CA LYS A 40 -1.80 5.73 -13.24
C LYS A 40 -0.72 6.80 -13.17
N VAL A 41 0.54 6.39 -13.23
CA VAL A 41 1.71 7.28 -13.12
C VAL A 41 2.76 6.87 -14.13
N GLU A 42 3.65 7.78 -14.52
CA GLU A 42 4.62 7.50 -15.58
C GLU A 42 5.82 6.70 -15.08
N THR A 43 6.35 7.07 -13.91
CA THR A 43 7.60 6.55 -13.36
C THR A 43 7.36 5.53 -12.24
N ALA A 44 8.40 4.74 -11.92
CA ALA A 44 8.31 3.76 -10.84
C ALA A 44 8.37 4.43 -9.46
N GLU A 45 9.09 5.55 -9.41
CA GLU A 45 9.29 6.43 -8.27
C GLU A 45 7.95 7.01 -7.82
N ASP A 46 7.19 7.61 -8.75
CA ASP A 46 5.85 8.14 -8.49
C ASP A 46 4.89 7.03 -8.03
N ALA A 47 5.05 5.81 -8.56
CA ALA A 47 4.20 4.68 -8.20
C ALA A 47 4.48 4.20 -6.78
N SER A 48 5.75 4.16 -6.40
CA SER A 48 6.20 3.82 -5.06
C SER A 48 5.72 4.84 -4.05
N GLU A 49 5.87 6.14 -4.35
CA GLU A 49 5.41 7.22 -3.48
C GLU A 49 3.90 7.19 -3.28
N ALA A 50 3.12 7.06 -4.36
CA ALA A 50 1.67 6.99 -4.26
C ALA A 50 1.18 5.76 -3.47
N VAL A 51 1.85 4.62 -3.61
CA VAL A 51 1.55 3.44 -2.79
C VAL A 51 1.90 3.67 -1.32
N ARG A 52 3.01 4.36 -1.02
CA ARG A 52 3.39 4.73 0.35
C ARG A 52 2.33 5.63 0.98
N GLN A 53 1.98 6.73 0.33
CA GLN A 53 0.96 7.68 0.80
C GLN A 53 -0.37 6.96 1.08
N MET A 54 -0.85 6.13 0.16
CA MET A 54 -2.07 5.33 0.38
C MET A 54 -1.96 4.38 1.57
N GLN A 55 -0.78 3.82 1.85
CA GLN A 55 -0.62 2.95 3.01
C GLN A 55 -0.60 3.76 4.31
N GLU A 56 0.09 4.90 4.34
CA GLU A 56 0.16 5.77 5.51
C GLU A 56 -1.22 6.38 5.84
N GLU A 57 -2.02 6.74 4.83
CA GLU A 57 -3.40 7.21 5.03
C GLU A 57 -4.31 6.14 5.66
N ASN A 58 -4.15 4.88 5.25
CA ASN A 58 -5.02 3.79 5.72
C ASN A 58 -4.56 3.17 7.06
N TYR A 59 -3.24 3.11 7.30
CA TYR A 59 -2.65 2.36 8.42
C TYR A 59 -1.82 3.23 9.37
N GLY A 60 -1.65 4.51 9.07
CA GLY A 60 -0.73 5.41 9.78
C GLY A 60 0.70 5.33 9.26
N GLY A 61 1.46 6.39 9.52
CA GLY A 61 2.90 6.43 9.27
C GLY A 61 3.63 5.35 10.06
N VAL A 62 4.72 4.83 9.48
CA VAL A 62 5.69 3.99 10.19
C VAL A 62 6.66 4.87 10.97
N ASP A 63 6.12 5.55 11.98
CA ASP A 63 6.90 6.41 12.86
C ASP A 63 7.29 5.64 14.12
N PHE A 64 8.56 5.74 14.51
CA PHE A 64 9.00 5.25 15.80
C PHE A 64 8.57 6.25 16.88
N LYS A 65 7.74 5.80 17.81
CA LYS A 65 7.41 6.59 19.01
C LYS A 65 8.43 6.29 20.08
N THR A 66 9.18 7.32 20.49
CA THR A 66 10.05 7.24 21.65
C THR A 66 9.22 7.04 22.92
N ALA A 67 9.81 6.46 23.97
CA ALA A 67 9.08 6.09 25.19
C ALA A 67 8.35 7.28 25.84
N ASP A 68 8.88 8.48 25.70
CA ASP A 68 8.31 9.75 26.15
C ASP A 68 7.07 10.21 25.36
N THR A 69 6.86 9.72 24.14
CA THR A 69 5.70 10.06 23.28
C THR A 69 4.60 9.00 23.30
N ILE A 70 4.84 7.85 23.95
CA ILE A 70 3.83 6.80 24.13
C ILE A 70 2.87 7.22 25.23
N LYS A 71 1.68 7.72 24.86
CA LYS A 71 0.54 7.75 25.79
C LYS A 71 0.15 6.30 26.07
N PHE A 72 0.59 5.76 27.21
CA PHE A 72 0.04 4.52 27.74
C PHE A 72 -1.47 4.75 27.96
N TYR A 73 -2.29 4.33 27.01
CA TYR A 73 -3.70 4.11 27.30
C TYR A 73 -3.73 3.00 28.34
N ARG A 74 -3.87 3.40 29.60
CA ARG A 74 -4.11 2.53 30.75
C ARG A 74 -5.32 1.66 30.42
N ARG A 75 -5.06 0.48 29.86
CA ARG A 75 -6.04 -0.59 29.75
C ARG A 75 -6.00 -1.36 31.07
N PHE A 76 -6.38 -0.67 32.15
CA PHE A 76 -6.74 -1.35 33.39
C PHE A 76 -8.17 -1.84 33.19
N SER A 77 -8.28 -3.14 32.91
CA SER A 77 -9.48 -3.90 33.20
C SER A 77 -9.45 -4.34 34.66
#